data_AF-A0A9P8L7F6-F1
#
_entry.id   AF-A0A9P8L7F6-F1
#
_cell.length_a   1.000
_cell.length_b   1.000
_cell.length_c   1.000
_cell.angle_alpha   90.00
_cell.angle_beta   90.00
_cell.angle_gamma   90.00
#
_symmetry.space_group_name_H-M   'P 1'
#
loop_
_entity.id
_entity.type
_entity.pdbx_description
1 polymer ?
#
loop_
_entity_poly.entity_id
_entity_poly.type
_entity_poly.pdbx_seq_one_letter_code
_entity_poly.pdbx_strand_id
1 'polypeptide(L)'
;MVHPYPPTAYVDISLLLSSLKPTDTQFGEWVNVIGYVTEGSLLVGSSGSDKKDALKSRERPSANVQAIMLWSANAIDVGEYEKALEDRLEAEKRRGVR
;
A
#
# COMPACT_ATOMS: atom_id res chain seq x y z
N MET A 1 3.44 20.50 -3.48
CA MET A 1 2.29 20.12 -4.34
C MET A 1 1.39 19.23 -3.49
N VAL A 2 0.46 19.82 -2.73
CA VAL A 2 -0.37 19.09 -1.76
C VAL A 2 -1.31 18.17 -2.54
N HIS A 3 -1.14 16.87 -2.39
CA HIS A 3 -2.05 15.91 -3.00
C HIS A 3 -3.41 16.01 -2.30
N PRO A 4 -4.52 16.23 -3.02
CA PRO A 4 -5.81 16.55 -2.42
C PRO A 4 -6.44 15.37 -1.65
N TYR A 5 -5.85 14.17 -1.72
CA TYR A 5 -6.30 12.96 -1.03
C TYR A 5 -5.09 12.10 -0.64
N PRO A 6 -5.11 11.44 0.54
CA PRO A 6 -4.05 10.51 0.93
C PRO A 6 -4.02 9.29 0.00
N PRO A 7 -2.84 8.69 -0.23
CA PRO A 7 -2.71 7.46 -1.00
C PRO A 7 -3.49 6.31 -0.35
N THR A 8 -4.02 5.41 -1.17
CA THR A 8 -4.84 4.27 -0.72
C THR A 8 -4.31 2.96 -1.29
N ALA A 9 -4.31 1.90 -0.49
CA ALA A 9 -4.01 0.53 -0.92
C ALA A 9 -5.17 -0.40 -0.56
N TYR A 10 -5.49 -1.33 -1.45
CA TYR A 10 -6.42 -2.43 -1.22
C TYR A 10 -5.61 -3.67 -0.84
N VAL A 11 -5.96 -4.27 0.30
CA VAL A 11 -5.24 -5.41 0.86
C VAL A 11 -6.18 -6.61 0.93
N ASP A 12 -5.88 -7.65 0.16
CA ASP A 12 -6.54 -8.96 0.25
C ASP A 12 -5.92 -9.75 1.40
N ILE A 13 -6.72 -10.04 2.42
CA ILE A 13 -6.33 -10.78 3.63
C ILE A 13 -6.82 -12.23 3.63
N SER A 14 -7.33 -12.74 2.50
CA SER A 14 -7.94 -14.08 2.41
C SER A 14 -7.00 -15.19 2.90
N LEU A 15 -5.69 -15.03 2.69
CA LEU A 15 -4.66 -15.99 3.14
C LEU A 15 -4.40 -15.94 4.66
N LEU A 16 -4.86 -14.90 5.36
CA LEU A 16 -4.57 -14.64 6.77
C LEU A 16 -5.80 -14.83 7.68
N LEU A 17 -6.97 -15.15 7.11
CA LEU A 17 -8.22 -15.23 7.87
C LEU A 17 -8.20 -16.23 9.02
N SER A 18 -7.37 -17.28 8.94
CA SER A 18 -7.25 -18.29 10.00
C SER A 18 -6.39 -17.85 11.18
N SER A 19 -5.56 -16.81 11.01
CA SER A 19 -4.59 -16.35 12.03
C SER A 19 -4.88 -14.95 12.56
N LEU A 20 -5.58 -14.11 11.81
CA LEU A 20 -5.93 -12.75 12.22
C LEU A 20 -6.97 -12.73 13.34
N LYS A 21 -6.73 -11.88 14.33
CA LYS A 21 -7.71 -11.56 15.36
C LYS A 21 -8.45 -10.29 14.94
N PRO A 22 -9.72 -10.10 15.35
CA PRO A 22 -10.45 -8.86 15.10
C PRO A 22 -9.73 -7.61 15.60
N THR A 23 -8.88 -7.75 16.62
CA THR A 23 -8.08 -6.67 17.19
C THR A 23 -6.96 -6.19 16.29
N ASP A 24 -6.56 -6.96 15.28
CA ASP A 24 -5.41 -6.65 14.41
C ASP A 24 -5.81 -5.75 13.21
N THR A 25 -7.11 -5.43 13.07
CA THR A 25 -7.67 -4.65 11.96
C THR A 25 -8.71 -3.63 12.44
N GLN A 26 -8.40 -2.84 13.48
CA GLN A 26 -9.34 -1.83 13.99
C GLN A 26 -9.31 -0.55 13.15
N PHE A 27 -10.44 0.16 13.12
CA PHE A 27 -10.51 1.46 12.45
C PHE A 27 -9.58 2.47 13.11
N GLY A 28 -8.76 3.15 12.30
CA GLY A 28 -7.80 4.16 12.75
C GLY A 28 -6.48 3.58 13.28
N GLU A 29 -6.33 2.26 13.30
CA GLU A 29 -5.08 1.61 13.70
C GLU A 29 -4.06 1.60 12.56
N TRP A 30 -2.79 1.84 12.88
CA TRP A 30 -1.70 1.62 11.95
C TRP A 30 -1.36 0.14 11.89
N VAL A 31 -1.19 -0.38 10.67
CA VAL A 31 -0.83 -1.78 10.44
C VAL A 31 0.36 -1.87 9.50
N ASN A 32 1.21 -2.86 9.74
CA ASN A 32 2.23 -3.27 8.79
C ASN A 32 1.68 -4.39 7.92
N VAL A 33 1.95 -4.32 6.61
CA VAL A 33 1.51 -5.32 5.64
C VAL A 33 2.70 -5.74 4.80
N ILE A 34 2.91 -7.05 4.68
CA ILE A 34 3.84 -7.64 3.71
C ILE A 34 3.04 -8.54 2.78
N GLY A 35 3.29 -8.42 1.48
CA GLY A 35 2.52 -9.12 0.47
C GLY A 35 3.06 -8.91 -0.94
N TYR A 36 2.36 -9.49 -1.91
CA TYR A 36 2.65 -9.32 -3.33
C TYR A 36 1.75 -8.24 -3.92
N VAL A 37 2.34 -7.31 -4.68
CA VAL A 37 1.57 -6.35 -5.46
C VAL A 37 0.97 -7.06 -6.67
N THR A 38 -0.35 -7.00 -6.84
CA THR A 38 -1.05 -7.71 -7.91
C THR A 38 -1.31 -6.79 -9.11
N GLU A 39 -1.29 -7.38 -10.30
CA GLU A 39 -1.32 -6.64 -11.58
C GLU A 39 -2.57 -5.78 -11.76
N GLY A 40 -3.68 -6.06 -11.08
CA GLY A 40 -4.88 -5.20 -11.04
C GLY A 40 -4.58 -3.74 -10.65
N SER A 41 -3.44 -3.48 -10.01
CA SER A 41 -2.90 -2.15 -9.70
C SER A 41 -2.25 -1.44 -10.91
N LEU A 42 -1.68 -2.21 -11.84
CA LEU A 42 -0.92 -1.72 -13.00
C LEU A 42 -1.78 -1.50 -14.25
N LEU A 43 -2.96 -2.14 -14.32
CA LEU A 43 -3.84 -2.10 -15.50
C LEU A 43 -4.63 -0.79 -15.61
N VAL A 44 -4.73 -0.02 -14.51
CA VAL A 44 -5.43 1.28 -14.43
C VAL A 44 -4.59 2.41 -15.06
N GLY A 45 -3.64 2.06 -15.94
CA GLY A 45 -2.83 3.01 -16.70
C GLY A 45 -2.57 2.60 -18.16
N SER A 46 -3.10 1.46 -18.62
CA SER A 46 -2.93 1.01 -20.02
C SER A 46 -4.29 0.69 -20.63
N SER A 47 -5.05 1.73 -20.95
CA SER A 47 -6.25 1.62 -21.78
C SER A 47 -5.89 1.16 -23.20
N GLY A 48 -6.34 -0.04 -23.54
CA GLY A 48 -6.57 -0.48 -24.90
C GLY A 48 -7.89 -1.24 -24.96
N SER A 49 -8.83 -0.70 -25.72
CA SER A 49 -10.12 -1.27 -26.17
C SER A 49 -11.38 -0.99 -25.34
N ASP A 50 -12.37 -0.51 -26.08
CA ASP A 50 -13.65 0.07 -25.73
C ASP A 50 -14.59 -0.84 -24.94
N LYS A 51 -15.11 -0.38 -23.80
CA LYS A 51 -16.52 -0.56 -23.41
C LYS A 51 -17.01 0.68 -22.64
N LYS A 52 -17.84 1.48 -23.32
CA LYS A 52 -18.65 2.56 -22.74
C LYS A 52 -19.51 1.97 -21.61
N ASP A 53 -19.65 2.71 -20.51
CA ASP A 53 -20.57 2.49 -19.37
C ASP A 53 -20.01 1.88 -18.07
N ALA A 54 -18.71 1.99 -17.79
CA ALA A 54 -18.22 1.94 -16.41
C ALA A 54 -17.80 3.34 -15.95
N LEU A 55 -18.58 3.86 -15.00
CA LEU A 55 -18.45 5.10 -14.26
C LEU A 55 -17.01 5.63 -14.12
N LYS A 56 -16.85 6.93 -14.35
CA LYS A 56 -15.66 7.78 -14.24
C LYS A 56 -14.91 7.66 -12.88
N SER A 57 -14.39 6.49 -12.52
CA SER A 57 -13.37 6.37 -11.49
C SER A 57 -12.07 6.85 -12.12
N ARG A 58 -11.88 8.17 -12.03
CA ARG A 58 -10.60 8.87 -12.13
C ARG A 58 -9.50 7.88 -11.73
N GLU A 59 -8.69 7.46 -12.69
CA GLU A 59 -7.60 6.51 -12.54
C GLU A 59 -6.74 6.98 -11.37
N ARG A 60 -6.92 6.33 -10.21
CA ARG A 60 -6.20 6.63 -8.98
C ARG A 60 -5.15 5.54 -8.84
N PRO A 61 -3.87 5.87 -8.65
CA PRO A 61 -2.89 4.87 -8.31
C PRO A 61 -3.29 4.28 -6.96
N SER A 62 -3.83 3.07 -7.00
CA SER A 62 -4.14 2.27 -5.83
C SER A 62 -3.36 0.97 -5.95
N ALA A 63 -2.55 0.68 -4.93
CA ALA A 63 -1.85 -0.58 -4.84
C ALA A 63 -2.87 -1.67 -4.48
N ASN A 64 -2.84 -2.79 -5.19
CA ASN A 64 -3.55 -4.00 -4.79
C ASN A 64 -2.50 -4.97 -4.23
N VAL A 65 -2.68 -5.44 -3.00
CA VAL A 65 -1.71 -6.27 -2.29
C VAL A 65 -2.38 -7.54 -1.82
N GLN A 66 -1.85 -8.71 -2.20
CA GLN A 66 -2.19 -9.98 -1.56
C GLN A 66 -1.29 -10.15 -0.33
N ALA A 67 -1.88 -10.05 0.87
CA ALA A 67 -1.13 -10.10 2.11
C ALA A 67 -0.69 -11.52 2.46
N ILE A 68 0.57 -11.66 2.85
CA ILE A 68 1.13 -12.88 3.46
C ILE A 68 1.46 -12.66 4.94
N MET A 69 1.51 -11.41 5.41
CA MET A 69 1.68 -11.07 6.82
C MET A 69 1.05 -9.71 7.10
N LEU A 70 0.34 -9.60 8.22
CA LEU A 70 -0.26 -8.37 8.71
C LEU A 70 -0.17 -8.34 10.24
N TRP A 71 0.22 -7.21 10.80
CA TRP A 71 0.25 -7.00 12.25
C TRP A 71 0.07 -5.54 12.62
N SER A 72 -0.44 -5.29 13.83
CA SER A 72 -0.53 -3.96 14.42
C SER A 72 0.84 -3.28 14.46
N ALA A 73 0.91 -2.04 13.97
CA ALA A 73 2.07 -1.17 14.16
C ALA A 73 2.05 -0.47 15.53
N ASN A 74 1.00 -0.68 16.33
CA ASN A 74 0.79 -0.06 17.64
C ASN A 74 0.88 1.48 17.54
N ALA A 75 1.31 2.15 18.60
CA ALA A 75 1.57 3.58 18.64
C ALA A 75 2.86 3.94 17.87
N ILE A 76 2.85 3.77 16.55
CA ILE A 76 3.94 4.18 15.67
C ILE A 76 3.91 5.70 15.44
N ASP A 77 5.07 6.35 15.54
CA ASP A 77 5.26 7.71 15.06
C ASP A 77 5.56 7.66 13.56
N VAL A 78 4.60 8.10 12.75
CA VAL A 78 4.71 8.09 11.29
C VAL A 78 5.82 9.00 10.80
N GLY A 79 6.03 10.14 11.45
CA GLY A 79 7.06 11.11 11.05
C GLY A 79 8.47 10.57 11.30
N GLU A 80 8.70 9.92 12.45
CA GLU A 80 9.98 9.24 12.70
C GLU A 80 10.20 8.05 11.76
N TYR A 81 9.14 7.28 11.46
CA TYR A 81 9.22 6.16 10.53
C TYR A 81 9.59 6.61 9.11
N GLU A 82 8.92 7.63 8.58
CA GLU A 82 9.21 8.19 7.26
C GLU A 82 10.63 8.74 7.17
N LYS A 83 11.09 9.46 8.21
CA LYS A 83 12.46 9.97 8.28
C LYS A 83 13.49 8.83 8.28
N ALA A 84 13.28 7.80 9.09
CA ALA A 84 14.18 6.64 9.14
C ALA A 84 14.23 5.89 7.80
N LEU A 85 13.10 5.85 7.08
CA LEU A 85 13.02 5.28 5.74
C LEU A 85 13.81 6.11 4.72
N GLU A 86 13.67 7.44 4.74
CA GLU A 86 14.45 8.35 3.89
C GLU A 86 15.95 8.21 4.13
N ASP A 87 16.39 8.26 5.39
CA ASP A 87 17.80 8.11 5.77
C ASP A 87 18.39 6.80 5.24
N ARG A 88 17.62 5.70 5.34
CA ARG A 88 18.01 4.38 4.82
C ARG A 88 18.13 4.38 3.30
N LEU A 89 17.13 4.91 2.59
CA LEU A 89 17.13 4.97 1.12
C LEU A 89 18.31 5.80 0.60
N GLU A 90 18.63 6.91 1.25
CA GLU A 90 19.80 7.72 0.92
C GLU A 90 21.12 6.97 1.14
N ALA A 91 21.22 6.18 2.22
CA ALA A 91 22.39 5.36 2.48
C ALA A 91 22.53 4.24 1.45
N GLU A 92 21.44 3.58 1.05
CA GLU A 92 21.42 2.56 -0.01
C GLU A 92 21.82 3.15 -1.37
N LYS A 93 21.30 4.33 -1.73
CA LYS A 93 21.70 5.05 -2.94
C LYS A 93 23.19 5.38 -2.95
N ARG A 94 23.74 5.83 -1.82
CA ARG A 94 25.20 6.08 -1.68
C ARG A 94 26.04 4.82 -1.82
N ARG A 95 25.50 3.65 -1.43
CA ARG A 95 26.18 2.35 -1.54
C ARG A 95 26.11 1.74 -2.93
N GLY A 96 25.03 1.98 -3.68
CA GLY A 96 24.84 1.47 -5.04
C GLY A 96 25.56 2.26 -6.14
N VAL A 97 26.23 3.37 -5.81
CA VAL A 97 27.03 4.19 -6.74
C VAL A 97 28.49 3.71 -6.73
N ARG A 98 28.71 2.42 -6.96
CA ARG A 98 30.04 1.81 -7.16
C ARG A 98 30.04 0.91 -8.37
#